data_AF-A0A956KKZ8-F1
#
_entry.id   AF-A0A956KKZ8-F1
#
_cell.length_a   1.000
_cell.length_b   1.000
_cell.length_c   1.000
_cell.angle_alpha   90.00
_cell.angle_beta   90.00
_cell.angle_gamma   90.00
#
_symmetry.space_group_name_H-M   'P 1'
#
loop_
_entity.id
_entity.type
_entity.pdbx_description
1 polymer ?
#
loop_
_entity_poly.entity_id
_entity_poly.type
_entity_poly.pdbx_seq_one_letter_code
_entity_poly.pdbx_strand_id
1 'polypeptide(L)' 'AQGDAYGNLRFYRTSQNFNPLAAMAGRVTIAEVDELVPVGALAPDDVHLPGIFVQRVVHVAQHVNFIEYRTTRDS' A
#
# COMPACT_ATOMS: atom_id res chain seq x y z
N ALA A 1 -0.67 3.76 -0.54
CA ALA A 1 0.09 2.76 -1.31
C ALA A 1 -0.37 2.73 -2.76
N GLN A 2 0.44 2.23 -3.69
CA GLN A 2 -0.04 1.86 -5.03
C GLN A 2 -0.42 0.38 -5.05
N GLY A 3 -1.45 0.01 -5.80
CA GLY A 3 -1.77 -1.40 -6.02
C GLY A 3 -2.47 -1.66 -7.34
N ASP A 4 -2.51 -2.94 -7.74
CA ASP A 4 -3.17 -3.38 -8.97
C ASP A 4 -4.43 -4.23 -8.70
N ALA A 5 -5.16 -4.57 -9.77
CA ALA A 5 -6.37 -5.37 -9.69
C ALA A 5 -6.16 -6.82 -9.22
N TYR A 6 -4.91 -7.32 -9.21
CA TYR A 6 -4.55 -8.62 -8.66
C TYR A 6 -4.12 -8.56 -7.19
N GLY A 7 -4.12 -7.37 -6.58
CA GLY A 7 -3.80 -7.18 -5.18
C GLY A 7 -2.31 -6.98 -4.90
N ASN A 8 -1.45 -6.86 -5.92
CA ASN A 8 -0.05 -6.56 -5.69
C ASN A 8 0.08 -5.14 -5.16
N LEU A 9 0.83 -4.94 -4.06
CA LEU A 9 0.97 -3.64 -3.41
C LEU A 9 2.43 -3.17 -3.38
N ARG A 10 2.61 -1.86 -3.60
CA ARG A 10 3.85 -1.12 -3.34
C ARG A 10 3.58 -0.03 -2.31
N PHE A 11 4.25 -0.12 -1.16
CA PHE A 11 4.14 0.86 -0.08
C PHE A 11 5.14 2.01 -0.25
N TYR A 12 4.87 3.16 0.37
CA TYR A 12 5.74 4.33 0.26
C TYR A 12 6.55 4.56 1.54
N ARG A 13 7.86 4.34 1.47
CA ARG A 13 8.79 4.56 2.60
C ARG A 13 8.30 3.83 3.87
N THR A 14 8.33 4.52 5.00
CA THR A 14 7.99 3.95 6.31
C THR A 14 6.49 3.69 6.51
N SER A 15 5.62 4.06 5.56
CA SER A 15 4.20 3.66 5.61
C SER A 15 4.01 2.15 5.40
N GLN A 16 5.03 1.44 4.92
CA GLN A 16 5.00 -0.01 4.83
C GLN A 16 4.77 -0.68 6.18
N ASN A 17 5.48 -0.25 7.23
CA ASN A 17 5.41 -0.75 8.61
C ASN A 17 4.80 -2.16 8.79
N PHE A 18 3.65 -2.28 9.45
CA PHE A 18 2.95 -3.54 9.74
C PHE A 18 1.97 -3.97 8.64
N ASN A 19 1.77 -3.17 7.59
CA ASN A 19 0.77 -3.47 6.56
C ASN A 19 0.96 -4.85 5.90
N PRO A 20 2.18 -5.26 5.45
CA PRO A 20 2.39 -6.61 4.92
C PRO A 20 2.08 -7.70 5.94
N LEU A 21 2.49 -7.53 7.19
CA LEU A 21 2.28 -8.53 8.25
C LEU A 21 0.79 -8.70 8.56
N ALA A 22 0.05 -7.60 8.65
CA ALA A 22 -1.39 -7.61 8.87
C ALA A 22 -2.14 -8.29 7.71
N ALA A 23 -1.74 -7.98 6.47
CA ALA A 23 -2.32 -8.58 5.28
C ALA A 23 -2.10 -10.11 5.21
N MET A 24 -0.89 -10.59 5.52
CA MET A 24 -0.57 -12.02 5.51
C MET A 24 -1.25 -12.80 6.64
N ALA A 25 -1.52 -12.16 7.78
CA ALA A 25 -2.20 -12.78 8.92
C ALA A 25 -3.73 -12.85 8.74
N GLY A 26 -4.29 -12.05 7.81
CA GLY A 26 -5.72 -11.98 7.57
C GLY A 26 -6.25 -13.20 6.80
N ARG A 27 -7.35 -13.78 7.27
CA ARG A 27 -8.16 -14.71 6.44
C ARG A 27 -8.75 -14.00 5.22
N VAL A 28 -9.09 -12.72 5.41
CA VAL A 28 -9.64 -11.83 4.40
C VAL A 28 -9.00 -10.46 4.62
N THR A 29 -8.26 -10.00 3.63
CA THR A 29 -7.51 -8.76 3.58
C THR A 29 -8.14 -7.84 2.55
N ILE A 30 -8.43 -6.63 3.00
CA ILE A 30 -8.90 -5.53 2.15
C ILE A 30 -7.81 -4.47 2.20
N ALA A 31 -7.19 -4.20 1.05
CA ALA A 31 -6.15 -3.19 0.92
C ALA A 31 -6.75 -1.89 0.38
N GLU A 32 -6.58 -0.82 1.13
CA GLU A 32 -6.81 0.53 0.62
C GLU A 32 -5.55 1.04 -0.10
N VAL A 33 -5.74 1.62 -1.29
CA VAL A 33 -4.65 2.17 -2.10
C VAL A 33 -4.96 3.61 -2.49
N ASP A 34 -3.93 4.45 -2.47
CA ASP A 34 -4.00 5.85 -2.90
C ASP A 34 -4.13 5.93 -4.43
N GLU A 35 -3.59 4.94 -5.13
CA GLU A 35 -3.60 4.84 -6.58
C GLU A 35 -3.78 3.38 -7.00
N LEU A 36 -4.80 3.14 -7.83
CA LEU A 36 -5.04 1.87 -8.48
C LEU A 36 -4.42 1.90 -9.88
N VAL A 37 -3.35 1.13 -10.09
CA VAL A 37 -2.61 1.09 -11.35
C VAL A 37 -3.04 -0.12 -12.21
N PRO A 38 -2.84 -0.07 -13.54
CA PRO A 38 -3.07 -1.24 -14.39
C PRO A 38 -2.18 -2.43 -14.00
N VAL A 39 -2.67 -3.64 -14.24
CA VAL A 39 -1.88 -4.87 -14.07
C VAL A 39 -0.61 -4.79 -14.92
N GLY A 40 0.53 -5.12 -14.32
CA GLY A 40 1.85 -5.04 -14.97
C GLY A 40 2.52 -3.66 -14.92
N ALA A 41 1.84 -2.63 -14.40
CA ALA A 41 2.46 -1.32 -14.16
C ALA A 41 3.43 -1.33 -12.97
N LEU A 42 3.23 -2.23 -12.00
CA LEU A 42 4.21 -2.55 -10.97
C LEU A 42 5.20 -3.57 -11.53
N ALA A 43 6.49 -3.21 -11.56
CA ALA A 43 7.53 -4.17 -11.91
C ALA A 43 7.53 -5.31 -10.87
N PRO A 44 7.77 -6.57 -11.26
CA PRO A 44 7.74 -7.69 -10.32
C PRO A 44 8.67 -7.51 -9.11
N ASP A 45 9.86 -6.94 -9.32
CA ASP A 45 10.85 -6.69 -8.27
C ASP A 45 10.48 -5.50 -7.36
N ASP A 46 9.51 -4.67 -7.78
CA ASP A 46 8.99 -3.52 -7.02
C ASP A 46 7.77 -3.90 -6.15
N VAL A 47 7.26 -5.14 -6.24
CA VAL A 47 6.10 -5.58 -5.46
C VAL A 47 6.54 -5.91 -4.02
N HIS A 48 6.08 -5.11 -3.07
CA HIS A 48 6.39 -5.32 -1.64
C HIS A 48 5.52 -6.40 -0.99
N LEU A 49 4.25 -6.49 -1.42
CA LEU A 49 3.31 -7.52 -0.97
C LEU A 49 2.65 -8.17 -2.18
N PRO A 50 2.89 -9.47 -2.43
CA PRO A 50 2.23 -10.19 -3.50
C PRO A 50 0.71 -10.26 -3.30
N GLY A 51 -0.02 -10.18 -4.41
CA GLY A 51 -1.49 -10.14 -4.39
C GLY A 51 -2.19 -11.36 -3.81
N ILE A 52 -1.49 -12.50 -3.66
CA ILE A 52 -2.04 -13.68 -3.00
C ILE A 52 -2.52 -13.41 -1.56
N PHE A 53 -1.95 -12.40 -0.90
CA PHE A 53 -2.32 -11.99 0.46
C PHE A 53 -3.46 -10.97 0.51
N VAL A 54 -4.00 -10.53 -0.63
CA VAL A 54 -4.99 -9.45 -0.72
C VAL A 54 -6.20 -9.94 -1.51
N GLN A 55 -7.38 -9.96 -0.87
CA GLN A 55 -8.59 -10.46 -1.52
C GLN A 55 -9.44 -9.34 -2.14
N ARG A 56 -9.29 -8.10 -1.66
CA ARG A 56 -10.00 -6.93 -2.20
C ARG A 56 -9.07 -5.72 -2.19
N VAL A 57 -9.09 -4.95 -3.27
CA VAL A 57 -8.42 -3.65 -3.36
C VAL A 57 -9.48 -2.57 -3.48
N VAL A 58 -9.36 -1.52 -2.67
CA VAL A 58 -10.25 -0.37 -2.69
C VAL A 58 -9.41 0.87 -2.96
N HIS A 59 -9.72 1.57 -4.04
CA HIS A 59 -9.09 2.83 -4.37
C HIS A 59 -9.73 3.96 -3.56
N VAL A 60 -8.91 4.68 -2.80
CA VAL A 60 -9.33 5.86 -2.05
C VAL A 60 -8.37 7.00 -2.37
N ALA A 61 -8.81 7.89 -3.26
CA ALA A 61 -7.99 8.95 -3.81
C ALA A 61 -7.62 10.06 -2.82
N GLN A 62 -8.36 10.18 -1.70
CA GLN A 62 -8.13 11.22 -0.70
C GLN A 62 -7.93 10.59 0.66
N HIS A 63 -6.67 10.64 1.12
CA HIS A 63 -6.29 10.13 2.42
C HIS A 63 -5.71 11.26 3.27
N VAL A 64 -6.16 11.37 4.53
CA VAL A 64 -5.63 12.35 5.47
C VAL A 64 -4.41 11.75 6.15
N ASN A 65 -3.22 12.13 5.70
CA ASN A 65 -1.96 11.72 6.32
C ASN A 65 -1.60 12.69 7.45
N PHE A 66 -2.13 12.43 8.64
CA PHE A 66 -1.84 13.23 9.82
C PHE A 66 -0.37 13.13 10.21
N ILE A 67 0.29 14.28 10.40
CA ILE A 67 1.66 14.37 10.89
C ILE A 67 1.57 14.71 12.37
N GLU A 68 1.86 13.73 13.24
CA GLU A 68 1.83 13.90 14.69
C GLU A 68 2.85 14.95 15.16
N TYR A 69 4.09 14.85 14.65
CA TYR A 69 5.17 15.78 14.97
C TYR A 69 5.87 16.23 13.69
N ARG A 70 5.62 17.48 13.27
CA ARG A 70 6.27 18.09 12.11
C ARG A 70 7.57 18.79 12.52
N THR A 71 8.67 18.04 12.54
CA THR A 71 10.00 18.59 12.80
C THR A 71 10.65 19.03 11.49
N THR A 72 11.17 20.25 11.43
CA THR A 72 11.86 20.82 10.26
C THR A 72 13.24 21.34 10.65
N ARG A 73 14.12 21.57 9.67
CA ARG A 73 15.43 22.21 9.84
C ARG A 73 15.50 23.45 8.96
N ASP A 74 16.27 24.45 9.35
CA ASP A 74 16.54 25.61 8.51
C ASP A 74 17.26 25.18 7.22
N SER A 75 16.93 25.88 6.13
CA SER A 75 17.30 25.54 4.75
C SER A 75 18.68 26.06 4.37
#